data_AF-A0A5B7YAX8-F1
#
_entry.id   AF-A0A5B7YAX8-F1
#
_cell.length_a   1.000
_cell.length_b   1.000
_cell.length_c   1.000
_cell.angle_alpha   90.00
_cell.angle_beta   90.00
_cell.angle_gamma   90.00
#
_symmetry.space_group_name_H-M   'P 1'
#
loop_
_entity.id
_entity.type
_entity.pdbx_description
1 polymer ?
#
loop_
_entity_poly.entity_id
_entity_poly.type
_entity_poly.pdbx_seq_one_letter_code
_entity_poly.pdbx_strand_id
1 'polypeptide(L)'
;MTFGKSLIALAIATTLSACGGGDSQTEVANNDTPDTAPPTEQSPSGSTVIEGVVTGFGSVYVNGKRYVSDSAAFTISGESGAQESGLKMGMVVRVMANQTDDGSDPQATEIVYEETLQGSVSAIDNANSQFTVLGQNVYFDDLTEFDETDAELLTVGDMVEVSGYATEDGFYATFVKLETEDTDVKLAGEISSLNTDEKTFLIGQQLIDYSQATFEEMVIEDLTDGLVVKVEGTLTSETSAALTATEIEGESDDQPRDMSDIEDVDIAGVVTSYDEAAGTFKVNRYDFALDEETDFEDGTREDFTQNIWVNIEGSLVEDKWVAEKVEFKKRDSNTKTEGTVTSVDADAQTFVVNGITFVADDDTQYEDESELEERRFTFDDILVNDLLKIASVETDDGTVMALKVKRIDEDDRDGEIKGKVSQATAEGMTVAGVAVTFTQDTEFEGRGDMSLETFLTYIDENEAVSVKVEGDYSDTSLVADEVKVMPDKGKPGKGNEGNGEDEDDDAEDTEVSVEGQVEAISETSVTVSGYQLLFDENSELEVDGEDVSVETFLAALETGAVVEFEGTLTEEGAVLVEEAETETDEDTEEE
;
A
#
# COMPACT_ATOMS: atom_id res chain seq x y z
N MET A 1 -56.22 -4.58 -14.10
CA MET A 1 -57.45 -3.76 -14.20
C MET A 1 -57.30 -2.56 -13.28
N THR A 2 -57.58 -1.37 -13.83
CA THR A 2 -57.96 -0.10 -13.18
C THR A 2 -57.03 0.57 -12.16
N PHE A 3 -56.27 1.51 -12.74
CA PHE A 3 -55.76 2.81 -12.26
C PHE A 3 -56.52 3.54 -11.14
N GLY A 4 -55.77 4.38 -10.41
CA GLY A 4 -56.25 5.59 -9.75
C GLY A 4 -55.13 6.63 -9.57
N LYS A 5 -54.98 7.54 -10.55
CA LYS A 5 -54.17 8.77 -10.46
C LYS A 5 -54.93 9.84 -9.69
N SER A 6 -54.23 10.70 -8.94
CA SER A 6 -54.77 12.00 -8.52
C SER A 6 -53.72 13.10 -8.74
N LEU A 7 -54.01 13.95 -9.73
CA LEU A 7 -53.36 15.22 -10.04
C LEU A 7 -54.10 16.32 -9.27
N ILE A 8 -53.37 17.22 -8.61
CA ILE A 8 -53.90 18.53 -8.21
C ILE A 8 -52.98 19.60 -8.78
N ALA A 9 -53.52 20.34 -9.74
CA ALA A 9 -52.98 21.59 -10.25
C ALA A 9 -53.64 22.75 -9.48
N LEU A 10 -52.85 23.76 -9.09
CA LEU A 10 -53.38 25.04 -8.62
C LEU A 10 -52.55 26.18 -9.19
N ALA A 11 -53.17 26.96 -10.08
CA ALA A 11 -52.67 28.22 -10.61
C ALA A 11 -53.63 29.33 -10.15
N ILE A 12 -53.13 30.40 -9.53
CA ILE A 12 -53.87 31.67 -9.36
C ILE A 12 -52.91 32.86 -9.52
N ALA A 13 -53.40 33.84 -10.28
CA ALA A 13 -52.73 35.01 -10.82
C ALA A 13 -52.65 36.22 -9.87
N THR A 14 -51.86 37.18 -10.35
CA THR A 14 -51.44 38.49 -9.82
C THR A 14 -52.55 39.52 -9.57
N THR A 15 -52.28 40.48 -8.67
CA THR A 15 -52.81 41.86 -8.76
C THR A 15 -51.74 42.88 -8.36
N LEU A 16 -51.59 43.92 -9.18
CA LEU A 16 -50.81 45.14 -8.93
C LEU A 16 -51.64 46.15 -8.11
N SER A 17 -50.98 46.94 -7.26
CA SER A 17 -51.46 48.27 -6.87
C SER A 17 -50.28 49.22 -6.63
N ALA A 18 -50.41 50.41 -7.20
CA ALA A 18 -49.44 51.49 -7.25
C ALA A 18 -49.78 52.60 -6.23
N CYS A 19 -48.74 53.27 -5.70
CA CYS A 19 -48.71 54.65 -5.22
C CYS A 19 -47.25 54.94 -4.84
N GLY A 20 -46.53 56.01 -5.21
CA GLY A 20 -46.86 57.31 -5.77
C GLY A 20 -46.00 58.38 -5.06
N GLY A 21 -45.21 59.18 -5.79
CA GLY A 21 -44.55 60.39 -5.25
C GLY A 21 -43.34 60.91 -6.04
N GLY A 22 -43.55 61.88 -6.95
CA GLY A 22 -42.53 62.81 -7.51
C GLY A 22 -42.21 63.95 -6.51
N ASP A 23 -41.18 64.79 -6.64
CA ASP A 23 -40.70 65.72 -7.69
C ASP A 23 -39.35 66.30 -7.11
N SER A 24 -38.31 66.78 -7.79
CA SER A 24 -38.21 67.77 -8.86
C SER A 24 -36.80 67.73 -9.51
N GLN A 25 -36.73 68.10 -10.80
CA GLN A 25 -35.50 68.27 -11.59
C GLN A 25 -34.62 69.45 -11.13
N THR A 26 -33.30 69.30 -11.25
CA THR A 26 -32.44 70.33 -11.88
C THR A 26 -31.27 69.65 -12.59
N GLU A 27 -31.11 69.94 -13.88
CA GLU A 27 -30.15 69.36 -14.82
C GLU A 27 -28.68 69.63 -14.45
N VAL A 28 -27.79 68.63 -14.58
CA VAL A 28 -26.52 68.75 -15.33
C VAL A 28 -25.98 67.37 -15.77
N ALA A 29 -25.91 67.15 -17.09
CA ALA A 29 -25.01 66.30 -17.89
C ALA A 29 -24.50 64.91 -17.39
N ASN A 30 -25.03 63.87 -18.06
CA ASN A 30 -24.39 62.67 -18.63
C ASN A 30 -23.24 61.96 -17.90
N ASN A 31 -23.50 60.73 -17.45
CA ASN A 31 -22.72 59.56 -17.89
C ASN A 31 -23.61 58.31 -17.85
N ASP A 32 -23.85 57.70 -19.01
CA ASP A 32 -24.50 56.40 -19.15
C ASP A 32 -23.52 55.30 -18.70
N THR A 33 -23.83 54.62 -17.60
CA THR A 33 -23.27 53.29 -17.28
C THR A 33 -24.45 52.35 -17.09
N PRO A 34 -24.59 51.29 -17.91
CA PRO A 34 -25.55 50.23 -17.63
C PRO A 34 -25.17 49.53 -16.33
N ASP A 35 -26.17 49.41 -15.46
CA ASP A 35 -26.24 48.53 -14.30
C ASP A 35 -25.97 47.08 -14.74
N THR A 36 -24.73 46.62 -14.61
CA THR A 36 -24.39 45.20 -14.66
C THR A 36 -24.50 44.65 -13.25
N ALA A 37 -25.46 43.73 -13.07
CA ALA A 37 -25.44 42.79 -11.95
C ALA A 37 -24.02 42.22 -11.78
N PRO A 38 -23.57 41.93 -10.54
CA PRO A 38 -22.30 41.24 -10.34
C PRO A 38 -22.30 39.97 -11.21
N PRO A 39 -21.22 39.67 -11.94
CA PRO A 39 -21.11 38.34 -12.51
C PRO A 39 -21.25 37.36 -11.34
N THR A 40 -22.18 36.42 -11.44
CA THR A 40 -21.99 35.13 -10.77
C THR A 40 -20.63 34.65 -11.28
N GLU A 41 -19.64 34.64 -10.40
CA GLU A 41 -18.39 33.93 -10.64
C GLU A 41 -18.80 32.47 -10.86
N GLN A 42 -18.93 32.12 -12.12
CA GLN A 42 -18.88 30.76 -12.57
C GLN A 42 -17.38 30.47 -12.50
N SER A 43 -16.95 29.78 -11.44
CA SER A 43 -15.65 29.12 -11.49
C SER A 43 -15.63 28.28 -12.77
N PRO A 44 -14.52 28.29 -13.52
CA PRO A 44 -14.36 27.29 -14.57
C PRO A 44 -14.60 25.90 -13.96
N SER A 45 -15.24 25.02 -14.72
CA SER A 45 -15.37 23.61 -14.39
C SER A 45 -13.97 22.98 -14.54
N GLY A 46 -13.09 23.21 -13.58
CA GLY A 46 -11.76 22.62 -13.54
C GLY A 46 -11.86 21.10 -13.44
N SER A 47 -11.03 20.40 -14.20
CA SER A 47 -10.84 18.96 -13.98
C SER A 47 -9.86 18.78 -12.82
N THR A 48 -10.14 17.81 -11.96
CA THR A 48 -9.22 17.38 -10.90
C THR A 48 -8.61 16.06 -11.33
N VAL A 49 -7.31 15.89 -11.11
CA VAL A 49 -6.63 14.59 -11.23
C VAL A 49 -6.46 14.01 -9.84
N ILE A 50 -6.87 12.76 -9.69
CA ILE A 50 -6.79 12.01 -8.45
C ILE A 50 -5.91 10.79 -8.69
N GLU A 51 -4.98 10.50 -7.79
CA GLU A 51 -4.14 9.30 -7.85
C GLU A 51 -4.15 8.64 -6.48
N GLY A 52 -4.58 7.39 -6.41
CA GLY A 52 -4.97 6.82 -5.13
C GLY A 52 -5.37 5.36 -5.15
N VAL A 53 -5.42 4.76 -3.97
CA VAL A 53 -5.85 3.37 -3.78
C VAL A 53 -7.37 3.26 -3.94
N VAL A 54 -7.83 2.25 -4.67
CA VAL A 54 -9.24 1.85 -4.70
C VAL A 54 -9.62 1.26 -3.35
N THR A 55 -10.58 1.90 -2.69
CA THR A 55 -11.03 1.60 -1.32
C THR A 55 -12.46 1.03 -1.26
N GLY A 56 -13.15 0.97 -2.40
CA GLY A 56 -14.51 0.41 -2.48
C GLY A 56 -15.20 0.62 -3.82
N PHE A 57 -16.39 0.01 -3.96
CA PHE A 57 -17.18 -0.04 -5.20
C PHE A 57 -18.65 0.40 -5.02
N GLY A 58 -19.38 0.60 -6.13
CA GLY A 58 -20.71 1.25 -6.16
C GLY A 58 -20.74 2.65 -6.77
N SER A 59 -19.81 2.92 -7.68
CA SER A 59 -18.94 4.12 -7.79
C SER A 59 -17.55 3.73 -7.31
N VAL A 60 -16.50 4.31 -7.88
CA VAL A 60 -15.14 3.96 -7.46
C VAL A 60 -14.78 4.88 -6.30
N TYR A 61 -14.39 4.30 -5.17
CA TYR A 61 -13.87 5.06 -4.05
C TYR A 61 -12.35 5.05 -4.14
N VAL A 62 -11.74 6.24 -4.14
CA VAL A 62 -10.29 6.42 -4.26
C VAL A 62 -9.85 7.33 -3.12
N ASN A 63 -8.85 6.92 -2.35
CA ASN A 63 -8.44 7.61 -1.10
C ASN A 63 -9.63 7.87 -0.17
N GLY A 64 -10.53 6.89 -0.02
CA GLY A 64 -11.73 6.98 0.81
C GLY A 64 -12.88 7.83 0.24
N LYS A 65 -12.63 8.61 -0.81
CA LYS A 65 -13.60 9.53 -1.40
C LYS A 65 -14.33 8.91 -2.58
N ARG A 66 -15.65 9.13 -2.64
CA ARG A 66 -16.52 8.57 -3.68
C ARG A 66 -16.45 9.34 -4.99
N TYR A 67 -16.21 8.64 -6.10
CA TYR A 67 -16.26 9.18 -7.46
C TYR A 67 -17.33 8.47 -8.30
N VAL A 68 -18.34 9.22 -8.75
CA VAL A 68 -19.45 8.67 -9.56
C VAL A 68 -18.93 8.21 -10.92
N SER A 69 -18.86 6.89 -11.12
CA SER A 69 -18.18 6.27 -12.27
C SER A 69 -19.09 5.66 -13.34
N ASP A 70 -20.42 5.83 -13.24
CA ASP A 70 -21.40 5.24 -14.18
C ASP A 70 -21.17 5.58 -15.67
N SER A 71 -20.44 6.67 -15.95
CA SER A 71 -20.14 7.16 -17.29
C SER A 71 -18.64 7.35 -17.55
N ALA A 72 -17.78 6.85 -16.66
CA ALA A 72 -16.34 6.93 -16.82
C ALA A 72 -15.87 6.01 -17.96
N ALA A 73 -14.87 6.46 -18.71
CA ALA A 73 -14.06 5.58 -19.54
C ALA A 73 -13.07 4.83 -18.64
N PHE A 74 -12.90 3.53 -18.87
CA PHE A 74 -11.95 2.70 -18.14
C PHE A 74 -10.84 2.24 -19.08
N THR A 75 -9.61 2.37 -18.61
CA THR A 75 -8.42 1.72 -19.15
C THR A 75 -7.80 0.92 -18.02
N ILE A 76 -7.63 -0.38 -18.19
CA ILE A 76 -7.07 -1.27 -17.16
C ILE A 76 -5.97 -2.09 -17.83
N SER A 77 -4.74 -1.94 -17.36
CA SER A 77 -3.55 -2.61 -17.89
C SER A 77 -3.43 -2.45 -19.41
N GLY A 78 -3.50 -1.20 -19.89
CA GLY A 78 -3.48 -0.84 -21.31
C GLY A 78 -4.77 -1.13 -22.10
N GLU A 79 -5.74 -1.87 -21.55
CA GLU A 79 -6.98 -2.19 -22.27
C GLU A 79 -8.01 -1.05 -22.18
N SER A 80 -8.11 -0.25 -23.25
CA SER A 80 -9.16 0.76 -23.40
C SER A 80 -10.56 0.17 -23.54
N GLY A 81 -11.53 0.73 -22.82
CA GLY A 81 -12.94 0.29 -22.87
C GLY A 81 -13.24 -0.88 -21.94
N ALA A 82 -12.37 -1.10 -20.94
CA ALA A 82 -12.54 -2.02 -19.85
C ALA A 82 -13.78 -1.69 -18.99
N GLN A 83 -13.99 -2.46 -17.93
CA GLN A 83 -15.13 -2.30 -17.02
C GLN A 83 -14.64 -2.16 -15.59
N GLU A 84 -15.43 -1.48 -14.75
CA GLU A 84 -15.16 -1.35 -13.30
C GLU A 84 -14.88 -2.69 -12.63
N SER A 85 -15.47 -3.79 -13.11
CA SER A 85 -15.21 -5.15 -12.59
C SER A 85 -13.78 -5.65 -12.75
N GLY A 86 -12.97 -5.01 -13.60
CA GLY A 86 -11.54 -5.30 -13.73
C GLY A 86 -10.69 -4.66 -12.63
N LEU A 87 -11.25 -3.72 -11.87
CA LEU A 87 -10.57 -3.15 -10.71
C LEU A 87 -10.73 -4.06 -9.48
N LYS A 88 -9.72 -4.11 -8.62
CA LYS A 88 -9.78 -4.74 -7.30
C LYS A 88 -9.48 -3.68 -6.24
N MET A 89 -9.78 -3.98 -4.98
CA MET A 89 -9.33 -3.12 -3.89
C MET A 89 -7.81 -3.18 -3.79
N GLY A 90 -7.21 -2.14 -3.22
CA GLY A 90 -5.75 -2.04 -3.17
C GLY A 90 -5.11 -1.56 -4.47
N MET A 91 -5.76 -1.68 -5.64
CA MET A 91 -5.23 -1.15 -6.90
C MET A 91 -5.09 0.38 -6.83
N VAL A 92 -3.92 0.90 -7.22
CA VAL A 92 -3.69 2.34 -7.38
C VAL A 92 -4.19 2.78 -8.74
N VAL A 93 -5.12 3.73 -8.78
CA VAL A 93 -5.72 4.23 -10.01
C VAL A 93 -5.52 5.74 -10.14
N ARG A 94 -5.47 6.19 -11.39
CA ARG A 94 -5.62 7.59 -11.74
C ARG A 94 -7.05 7.86 -12.17
N VAL A 95 -7.69 8.87 -11.57
CA VAL A 95 -9.05 9.30 -11.92
C VAL A 95 -9.01 10.74 -12.41
N MET A 96 -9.63 10.99 -13.55
CA MET A 96 -10.03 12.34 -13.94
C MET A 96 -11.46 12.56 -13.51
N ALA A 97 -11.72 13.60 -12.71
CA ALA A 97 -13.06 13.94 -12.26
C ALA A 97 -13.39 15.41 -12.50
N ASN A 98 -14.66 15.69 -12.78
CA ASN A 98 -15.20 17.04 -12.70
C ASN A 98 -15.75 17.27 -11.30
N GLN A 99 -15.29 18.32 -10.64
CA GLN A 99 -15.87 18.79 -9.38
C GLN A 99 -17.32 19.21 -9.61
N THR A 100 -18.15 19.07 -8.57
CA THR A 100 -19.52 19.58 -8.57
C THR A 100 -19.63 20.81 -7.65
N ASP A 101 -20.17 21.91 -8.17
CA ASP A 101 -20.30 23.17 -7.41
C ASP A 101 -21.33 23.09 -6.25
N ASP A 102 -22.09 21.99 -6.15
CA ASP A 102 -23.21 21.84 -5.21
C ASP A 102 -22.92 20.93 -4.01
N GLY A 103 -21.67 20.47 -3.87
CA GLY A 103 -21.24 19.58 -2.80
C GLY A 103 -21.73 18.15 -2.96
N SER A 104 -22.07 17.73 -4.19
CA SER A 104 -22.29 16.32 -4.51
C SER A 104 -20.98 15.63 -4.88
N ASP A 105 -20.97 14.29 -4.84
CA ASP A 105 -19.79 13.51 -5.19
C ASP A 105 -19.26 13.88 -6.59
N PRO A 106 -17.93 14.02 -6.78
CA PRO A 106 -17.35 14.30 -8.09
C PRO A 106 -17.71 13.24 -9.13
N GLN A 107 -17.83 13.67 -10.39
CA GLN A 107 -18.11 12.78 -11.52
C GLN A 107 -16.82 12.37 -12.21
N ALA A 108 -16.44 11.09 -12.10
CA ALA A 108 -15.32 10.52 -12.84
C ALA A 108 -15.65 10.49 -14.35
N THR A 109 -14.72 10.97 -15.17
CA THR A 109 -14.77 10.89 -16.63
C THR A 109 -13.86 9.82 -17.19
N GLU A 110 -12.75 9.55 -16.51
CA GLU A 110 -11.77 8.55 -16.90
C GLU A 110 -11.17 7.93 -15.63
N ILE A 111 -10.97 6.62 -15.65
CA ILE A 111 -10.30 5.85 -14.60
C ILE A 111 -9.28 4.95 -15.30
N VAL A 112 -8.02 5.10 -14.93
CA VAL A 112 -6.89 4.36 -15.49
C VAL A 112 -6.23 3.56 -14.38
N TYR A 113 -6.07 2.27 -14.61
CA TYR A 113 -5.24 1.38 -13.80
C TYR A 113 -4.09 0.88 -14.66
N GLU A 114 -2.89 0.95 -14.12
CA GLU A 114 -1.68 0.37 -14.68
C GLU A 114 -0.89 -0.26 -13.54
N GLU A 115 -0.41 -1.48 -13.75
CA GLU A 115 0.51 -2.14 -12.84
C GLU A 115 1.83 -1.36 -12.69
N THR A 116 2.32 -1.25 -11.46
CA THR A 116 3.58 -0.56 -11.15
C THR A 116 4.77 -1.43 -11.52
N LEU A 117 4.62 -2.74 -11.29
CA LEU A 117 5.66 -3.74 -11.45
C LEU A 117 5.02 -5.09 -11.78
N GLN A 118 5.57 -5.82 -12.75
CA GLN A 118 5.18 -7.19 -13.06
C GLN A 118 6.43 -8.02 -13.34
N GLY A 119 6.62 -9.11 -12.62
CA GLY A 119 7.81 -9.95 -12.75
C GLY A 119 7.84 -11.10 -11.74
N SER A 120 8.79 -12.02 -11.94
CA SER A 120 9.01 -13.11 -10.99
C SER A 120 9.65 -12.62 -9.70
N VAL A 121 9.19 -13.16 -8.57
CA VAL A 121 9.80 -12.98 -7.25
C VAL A 121 11.18 -13.63 -7.26
N SER A 122 12.22 -12.87 -6.93
CA SER A 122 13.60 -13.36 -6.85
C SER A 122 14.09 -13.58 -5.41
N ALA A 123 13.39 -12.99 -4.45
CA ALA A 123 13.69 -13.10 -3.02
C ALA A 123 12.47 -12.76 -2.17
N ILE A 124 12.35 -13.35 -0.99
CA ILE A 124 11.36 -13.04 0.04
C ILE A 124 12.12 -12.86 1.36
N ASP A 125 11.88 -11.76 2.05
CA ASP A 125 12.36 -11.44 3.39
C ASP A 125 11.13 -11.31 4.30
N ASN A 126 10.78 -12.43 4.94
CA ASN A 126 9.59 -12.51 5.79
C ASN A 126 9.73 -11.66 7.05
N ALA A 127 10.95 -11.55 7.59
CA ALA A 127 11.23 -10.74 8.77
C ALA A 127 10.92 -9.25 8.55
N ASN A 128 11.17 -8.75 7.34
CA ASN A 128 10.92 -7.37 6.96
C ASN A 128 9.63 -7.14 6.16
N SER A 129 8.80 -8.18 5.98
CA SER A 129 7.58 -8.14 5.14
C SER A 129 7.87 -7.54 3.76
N GLN A 130 8.86 -8.13 3.10
CA GLN A 130 9.40 -7.66 1.85
C GLN A 130 9.60 -8.83 0.89
N PHE A 131 9.43 -8.59 -0.41
CA PHE A 131 9.94 -9.47 -1.45
C PHE A 131 10.61 -8.65 -2.56
N THR A 132 11.37 -9.29 -3.45
CA THR A 132 12.08 -8.61 -4.54
C THR A 132 11.56 -9.07 -5.89
N VAL A 133 11.27 -8.13 -6.79
CA VAL A 133 10.87 -8.40 -8.19
C VAL A 133 11.65 -7.45 -9.10
N LEU A 134 12.29 -7.99 -10.15
CA LEU A 134 13.15 -7.22 -11.08
C LEU A 134 14.18 -6.34 -10.36
N GLY A 135 14.76 -6.85 -9.27
CA GLY A 135 15.76 -6.13 -8.45
C GLY A 135 15.19 -4.94 -7.65
N GLN A 136 13.87 -4.80 -7.58
CA GLN A 136 13.17 -3.82 -6.78
C GLN A 136 12.62 -4.48 -5.52
N ASN A 137 12.86 -3.85 -4.38
CA ASN A 137 12.23 -4.22 -3.13
C ASN A 137 10.76 -3.85 -3.17
N VAL A 138 9.90 -4.75 -2.72
CA VAL A 138 8.45 -4.57 -2.59
C VAL A 138 8.07 -4.85 -1.14
N TYR A 139 7.65 -3.81 -0.43
CA TYR A 139 7.18 -3.88 0.95
C TYR A 139 5.67 -4.10 0.99
N PHE A 140 5.18 -4.90 1.93
CA PHE A 140 3.75 -5.14 2.14
C PHE A 140 3.41 -5.15 3.62
N ASP A 141 2.13 -5.00 3.95
CA ASP A 141 1.62 -5.12 5.32
C ASP A 141 0.19 -5.68 5.35
N ASP A 142 -0.45 -5.66 6.52
CA ASP A 142 -1.81 -6.17 6.74
C ASP A 142 -2.89 -5.48 5.88
N LEU A 143 -2.59 -4.31 5.32
CA LEU A 143 -3.47 -3.56 4.44
C LEU A 143 -3.24 -3.87 2.96
N THR A 144 -2.11 -4.46 2.58
CA THR A 144 -1.88 -4.95 1.22
C THR A 144 -2.95 -6.00 0.88
N GLU A 145 -3.57 -5.87 -0.29
CA GLU A 145 -4.47 -6.90 -0.81
C GLU A 145 -3.71 -7.90 -1.65
N PHE A 146 -3.86 -9.19 -1.34
CA PHE A 146 -3.34 -10.26 -2.17
C PHE A 146 -4.49 -10.92 -2.95
N ASP A 147 -4.31 -11.14 -4.24
CA ASP A 147 -5.28 -11.79 -5.13
C ASP A 147 -4.67 -13.08 -5.68
N GLU A 148 -5.38 -14.19 -5.53
CA GLU A 148 -4.95 -15.53 -5.94
C GLU A 148 -3.69 -16.07 -5.22
N THR A 149 -3.20 -15.38 -4.20
CA THR A 149 -2.14 -15.79 -3.28
C THR A 149 -2.29 -15.05 -1.94
N ASP A 150 -1.34 -15.25 -1.01
CA ASP A 150 -1.13 -14.44 0.18
C ASP A 150 0.37 -14.36 0.50
N ALA A 151 0.74 -13.66 1.56
CA ALA A 151 2.15 -13.47 1.93
C ALA A 151 2.85 -14.78 2.34
N GLU A 152 2.12 -15.77 2.86
CA GLU A 152 2.65 -17.05 3.34
C GLU A 152 2.75 -18.09 2.22
N LEU A 153 1.90 -17.97 1.19
CA LEU A 153 1.88 -18.84 0.02
C LEU A 153 2.76 -18.34 -1.13
N LEU A 154 3.24 -17.10 -1.09
CA LEU A 154 4.13 -16.55 -2.09
C LEU A 154 5.50 -17.23 -2.01
N THR A 155 6.03 -17.67 -3.15
CA THR A 155 7.33 -18.37 -3.22
C THR A 155 8.26 -17.73 -4.24
N VAL A 156 9.57 -17.97 -4.12
CA VAL A 156 10.53 -17.49 -5.13
C VAL A 156 10.24 -18.15 -6.49
N GLY A 157 10.17 -17.34 -7.54
CA GLY A 157 9.83 -17.74 -8.91
C GLY A 157 8.40 -17.37 -9.33
N ASP A 158 7.49 -17.15 -8.37
CA ASP A 158 6.12 -16.75 -8.67
C ASP A 158 6.10 -15.43 -9.44
N MET A 159 5.38 -15.41 -10.56
CA MET A 159 5.14 -14.18 -11.32
C MET A 159 4.06 -13.38 -10.60
N VAL A 160 4.35 -12.13 -10.28
CA VAL A 160 3.39 -11.25 -9.60
C VAL A 160 3.16 -9.96 -10.37
N GLU A 161 1.93 -9.46 -10.30
CA GLU A 161 1.55 -8.10 -10.66
C GLU A 161 1.40 -7.29 -9.37
N VAL A 162 2.13 -6.18 -9.27
CA VAL A 162 2.14 -5.32 -8.09
C VAL A 162 1.61 -3.93 -8.46
N SER A 163 0.65 -3.45 -7.67
CA SER A 163 0.21 -2.06 -7.67
C SER A 163 0.56 -1.41 -6.35
N GLY A 164 1.11 -0.21 -6.42
CA GLY A 164 1.59 0.47 -5.23
C GLY A 164 2.23 1.82 -5.49
N TYR A 165 3.03 2.27 -4.54
CA TYR A 165 3.71 3.56 -4.58
C TYR A 165 5.22 3.38 -4.56
N ALA A 166 5.92 4.16 -5.37
CA ALA A 166 7.37 4.26 -5.27
C ALA A 166 7.77 4.90 -3.93
N THR A 167 8.84 4.38 -3.35
CA THR A 167 9.50 4.87 -2.14
C THR A 167 10.97 5.14 -2.46
N GLU A 168 11.76 5.64 -1.49
CA GLU A 168 13.20 5.82 -1.71
C GLU A 168 13.95 4.48 -1.86
N ASP A 169 13.44 3.43 -1.22
CA ASP A 169 14.12 2.13 -1.08
C ASP A 169 13.47 1.00 -1.90
N GLY A 170 12.45 1.30 -2.71
CA GLY A 170 11.69 0.32 -3.48
C GLY A 170 10.25 0.75 -3.73
N PHE A 171 9.31 -0.19 -3.65
CA PHE A 171 7.87 0.04 -3.79
C PHE A 171 7.15 -0.43 -2.54
N TYR A 172 6.15 0.31 -2.11
CA TYR A 172 5.17 -0.21 -1.16
C TYR A 172 3.97 -0.73 -1.97
N ALA A 173 3.63 -2.01 -1.80
CA ALA A 173 2.51 -2.66 -2.47
C ALA A 173 1.20 -2.45 -1.71
N THR A 174 0.18 -1.94 -2.40
CA THR A 174 -1.19 -1.90 -1.90
C THR A 174 -2.04 -3.04 -2.47
N PHE A 175 -1.61 -3.64 -3.58
CA PHE A 175 -2.18 -4.83 -4.18
C PHE A 175 -1.08 -5.69 -4.82
N VAL A 176 -1.16 -7.00 -4.60
CA VAL A 176 -0.28 -8.01 -5.20
C VAL A 176 -1.17 -9.12 -5.75
N LYS A 177 -1.00 -9.47 -7.03
CA LYS A 177 -1.72 -10.57 -7.67
C LYS A 177 -0.72 -11.60 -8.15
N LEU A 178 -1.01 -12.88 -7.92
CA LEU A 178 -0.31 -13.97 -8.60
C LEU A 178 -0.71 -13.96 -10.08
N GLU A 179 0.25 -13.73 -10.97
CA GLU A 179 0.02 -13.62 -12.40
C GLU A 179 0.35 -14.96 -13.10
N THR A 180 -0.66 -15.61 -13.65
CA THR A 180 -0.53 -16.95 -14.25
C THR A 180 -0.89 -16.99 -15.74
N GLU A 181 -1.40 -15.90 -16.29
CA GLU A 181 -1.85 -15.78 -17.69
C GLU A 181 -0.85 -15.00 -18.56
N ASP A 182 -0.10 -14.07 -17.97
CA ASP A 182 0.92 -13.25 -18.63
C ASP A 182 2.34 -13.65 -18.20
N THR A 183 3.28 -13.55 -19.14
CA THR A 183 4.71 -13.81 -18.91
C THR A 183 5.59 -12.60 -19.22
N ASP A 184 4.99 -11.55 -19.77
CA ASP A 184 5.70 -10.31 -20.01
C ASP A 184 6.06 -9.66 -18.67
N VAL A 185 7.23 -9.04 -18.61
CA VAL A 185 7.68 -8.32 -17.41
C VAL A 185 7.55 -6.83 -17.65
N LYS A 186 7.12 -6.11 -16.62
CA LYS A 186 6.85 -4.67 -16.70
C LYS A 186 7.50 -3.95 -15.52
N LEU A 187 8.18 -2.85 -15.81
CA LEU A 187 8.85 -2.03 -14.80
C LEU A 187 8.73 -0.56 -15.17
N ALA A 188 8.14 0.24 -14.28
CA ALA A 188 8.14 1.68 -14.37
C ALA A 188 9.26 2.29 -13.50
N GLY A 189 9.92 3.33 -13.99
CA GLY A 189 10.87 4.10 -13.17
C GLY A 189 11.78 5.04 -13.94
N GLU A 190 12.63 5.75 -13.20
CA GLU A 190 13.56 6.75 -13.74
C GLU A 190 14.77 6.09 -14.40
N ILE A 191 15.07 6.52 -15.63
CA ILE A 191 16.27 6.12 -16.37
C ILE A 191 17.51 6.66 -15.65
N SER A 192 18.48 5.77 -15.43
CA SER A 192 19.83 6.14 -15.02
C SER A 192 20.90 5.38 -15.81
N SER A 193 22.12 5.91 -15.81
CA SER A 193 23.28 5.29 -16.48
C SER A 193 23.05 4.96 -17.96
N LEU A 194 22.31 5.81 -18.69
CA LEU A 194 22.03 5.61 -20.11
C LEU A 194 23.30 5.49 -20.95
N ASN A 195 23.48 4.33 -21.58
CA ASN A 195 24.56 4.03 -22.51
C ASN A 195 24.02 3.87 -23.93
N THR A 196 24.13 4.93 -24.73
CA THR A 196 23.64 4.93 -26.12
C THR A 196 24.46 4.07 -27.08
N ASP A 197 25.71 3.72 -26.73
CA ASP A 197 26.57 2.88 -27.56
C ASP A 197 26.25 1.39 -27.35
N GLU A 198 26.05 0.98 -26.09
CA GLU A 198 25.66 -0.39 -25.71
C GLU A 198 24.15 -0.63 -25.81
N LYS A 199 23.36 0.45 -25.89
CA LYS A 199 21.89 0.46 -25.87
C LYS A 199 21.31 -0.13 -24.60
N THR A 200 21.82 0.35 -23.48
CA THR A 200 21.36 -0.05 -22.15
C THR A 200 21.10 1.15 -21.24
N PHE A 201 20.26 0.97 -20.23
CA PHE A 201 20.14 1.87 -19.07
C PHE A 201 19.70 1.07 -17.84
N LEU A 202 19.67 1.71 -16.68
CA LEU A 202 19.19 1.14 -15.43
C LEU A 202 17.87 1.80 -15.01
N ILE A 203 16.95 1.00 -14.46
CA ILE A 203 15.86 1.47 -13.58
C ILE A 203 16.10 0.85 -12.21
N GLY A 204 16.37 1.67 -11.20
CA GLY A 204 16.93 1.18 -9.93
C GLY A 204 18.19 0.33 -10.20
N GLN A 205 18.14 -0.95 -9.84
CA GLN A 205 19.23 -1.91 -10.07
C GLN A 205 19.07 -2.72 -11.37
N GLN A 206 17.91 -2.66 -12.02
CA GLN A 206 17.59 -3.49 -13.18
C GLN A 206 18.23 -2.95 -14.45
N LEU A 207 19.09 -3.75 -15.09
CA LEU A 207 19.63 -3.45 -16.41
C LEU A 207 18.58 -3.70 -17.49
N ILE A 208 18.34 -2.69 -18.32
CA ILE A 208 17.44 -2.73 -19.46
C ILE A 208 18.26 -2.73 -20.74
N ASP A 209 18.09 -3.74 -21.60
CA ASP A 209 18.57 -3.76 -22.99
C ASP A 209 17.44 -3.28 -23.90
N TYR A 210 17.57 -2.06 -24.43
CA TYR A 210 16.57 -1.45 -25.32
C TYR A 210 16.94 -1.59 -26.81
N SER A 211 17.86 -2.50 -27.15
CA SER A 211 18.38 -2.60 -28.50
C SER A 211 17.35 -2.99 -29.56
N GLN A 212 16.28 -3.68 -29.14
CA GLN A 212 15.15 -4.14 -29.97
C GLN A 212 13.82 -3.43 -29.66
N ALA A 213 13.77 -2.52 -28.69
CA ALA A 213 12.53 -1.93 -28.21
C ALA A 213 11.82 -1.07 -29.28
N THR A 214 10.49 -1.14 -29.31
CA THR A 214 9.61 -0.09 -29.85
C THR A 214 9.49 1.04 -28.83
N PHE A 215 9.17 2.24 -29.33
CA PHE A 215 8.96 3.42 -28.49
C PHE A 215 7.55 3.92 -28.73
N GLU A 216 6.77 4.00 -27.65
CA GLU A 216 5.41 4.56 -27.64
C GLU A 216 5.41 5.89 -26.90
N GLU A 217 4.65 6.85 -27.42
CA GLU A 217 4.50 8.21 -26.86
C GLU A 217 5.79 9.05 -26.73
N MET A 218 6.93 8.47 -27.08
CA MET A 218 8.24 9.10 -27.15
C MET A 218 9.03 8.62 -28.37
N VAL A 219 10.20 9.21 -28.62
CA VAL A 219 11.18 8.67 -29.56
C VAL A 219 12.49 8.33 -28.85
N ILE A 220 13.30 7.47 -29.48
CA ILE A 220 14.59 7.04 -28.92
C ILE A 220 15.54 8.20 -28.60
N GLU A 221 15.42 9.32 -29.32
CA GLU A 221 16.22 10.53 -29.04
C GLU A 221 15.81 11.28 -27.77
N ASP A 222 14.64 10.98 -27.19
CA ASP A 222 14.15 11.57 -25.95
C ASP A 222 14.75 10.90 -24.71
N LEU A 223 15.33 9.69 -24.85
CA LEU A 223 15.99 8.99 -23.75
C LEU A 223 17.11 9.85 -23.15
N THR A 224 17.00 10.10 -21.85
CA THR A 224 17.97 10.81 -21.04
C THR A 224 17.91 10.24 -19.62
N ASP A 225 19.02 10.31 -18.89
CA ASP A 225 18.97 10.12 -17.43
C ASP A 225 17.96 11.12 -16.85
N GLY A 226 17.14 10.67 -15.90
CA GLY A 226 16.07 11.48 -15.31
C GLY A 226 14.69 11.35 -15.95
N LEU A 227 14.58 10.66 -17.10
CA LEU A 227 13.28 10.42 -17.72
C LEU A 227 12.61 9.21 -17.08
N VAL A 228 11.36 9.33 -16.66
CA VAL A 228 10.54 8.19 -16.22
C VAL A 228 9.91 7.50 -17.43
N VAL A 229 10.00 6.18 -17.46
CA VAL A 229 9.46 5.34 -18.54
C VAL A 229 8.81 4.09 -17.95
N LYS A 230 7.83 3.53 -18.67
CA LYS A 230 7.37 2.15 -18.47
C LYS A 230 8.08 1.27 -19.48
N VAL A 231 8.70 0.19 -19.01
CA VAL A 231 9.40 -0.79 -19.84
C VAL A 231 8.61 -2.09 -19.79
N GLU A 232 8.25 -2.61 -20.97
CA GLU A 232 7.73 -3.97 -21.13
C GLU A 232 8.78 -4.82 -21.85
N GLY A 233 8.92 -6.08 -21.46
CA GLY A 233 9.88 -6.97 -22.09
C GLY A 233 9.85 -8.39 -21.56
N THR A 234 10.98 -9.06 -21.77
CA THR A 234 11.19 -10.42 -21.26
C THR A 234 12.53 -10.51 -20.53
N LEU A 235 12.59 -11.33 -19.49
CA LEU A 235 13.85 -11.70 -18.86
C LEU A 235 14.57 -12.76 -19.71
N THR A 236 15.87 -12.55 -19.91
CA THR A 236 16.70 -13.45 -20.72
C THR A 236 17.21 -14.69 -19.95
N SER A 237 17.10 -14.66 -18.63
CA SER A 237 17.41 -15.72 -17.65
C SER A 237 16.83 -15.29 -16.29
N GLU A 238 16.41 -16.25 -15.46
CA GLU A 238 15.86 -15.97 -14.12
C GLU A 238 16.93 -15.44 -13.14
N THR A 239 18.20 -15.77 -13.37
CA THR A 239 19.34 -15.44 -12.51
C THR A 239 20.04 -14.09 -12.78
N SER A 240 19.37 -13.17 -13.49
CA SER A 240 19.86 -11.85 -13.95
C SER A 240 20.89 -11.90 -15.10
N ALA A 241 20.79 -11.05 -16.13
CA ALA A 241 21.55 -9.78 -16.12
C ALA A 241 20.99 -8.67 -17.02
N ALA A 242 19.89 -8.86 -17.74
CA ALA A 242 19.21 -7.79 -18.47
C ALA A 242 17.77 -8.15 -18.83
N LEU A 243 16.84 -7.24 -18.54
CA LEU A 243 15.50 -7.22 -19.11
C LEU A 243 15.65 -6.76 -20.57
N THR A 244 15.25 -7.61 -21.52
CA THR A 244 15.23 -7.23 -22.94
C THR A 244 13.91 -6.53 -23.23
N ALA A 245 13.96 -5.22 -23.38
CA ALA A 245 12.78 -4.41 -23.63
C ALA A 245 12.22 -4.70 -25.03
N THR A 246 10.95 -5.06 -25.09
CA THR A 246 10.17 -5.13 -26.32
C THR A 246 9.55 -3.78 -26.62
N GLU A 247 9.16 -3.03 -25.59
CA GLU A 247 8.52 -1.73 -25.67
C GLU A 247 8.98 -0.81 -24.54
N ILE A 248 9.12 0.48 -24.87
CA ILE A 248 9.37 1.55 -23.91
C ILE A 248 8.36 2.65 -24.18
N GLU A 249 7.51 2.88 -23.20
CA GLU A 249 6.55 3.97 -23.21
C GLU A 249 7.12 5.14 -22.40
N GLY A 250 7.16 6.31 -23.01
CA GLY A 250 7.54 7.52 -22.30
C GLY A 250 6.39 7.93 -21.40
N GLU A 251 6.64 8.12 -20.10
CA GLU A 251 5.63 8.60 -19.17
C GLU A 251 5.35 10.09 -19.44
N SER A 252 4.62 10.36 -20.52
CA SER A 252 4.24 11.70 -20.95
C SER A 252 2.73 11.90 -21.01
N ASP A 253 1.92 10.84 -20.91
CA ASP A 253 0.47 10.89 -21.11
C ASP A 253 -0.39 10.37 -19.93
N ASP A 254 0.24 10.13 -18.78
CA ASP A 254 -0.51 10.10 -17.52
C ASP A 254 -0.77 11.52 -16.95
N GLN A 255 -0.18 12.54 -17.56
CA GLN A 255 -0.71 13.90 -17.48
C GLN A 255 -1.87 13.97 -18.48
N PRO A 256 -3.05 14.51 -18.12
CA PRO A 256 -4.08 14.71 -19.12
C PRO A 256 -3.49 15.54 -20.25
N ARG A 257 -3.78 15.11 -21.49
CA ARG A 257 -3.29 15.66 -22.77
C ARG A 257 -3.36 17.19 -22.90
N ASP A 258 -4.07 17.85 -22.00
CA ASP A 258 -4.05 19.30 -21.80
C ASP A 258 -3.98 19.63 -20.29
N MET A 259 -2.77 19.80 -19.76
CA MET A 259 -2.52 20.41 -18.44
C MET A 259 -3.20 21.78 -18.28
N SER A 260 -3.63 22.43 -19.37
CA SER A 260 -4.32 23.72 -19.30
C SER A 260 -5.68 23.67 -18.61
N ASP A 261 -6.27 22.48 -18.49
CA ASP A 261 -7.62 22.28 -17.96
C ASP A 261 -7.62 21.61 -16.58
N ILE A 262 -6.45 21.24 -16.03
CA ILE A 262 -6.32 20.80 -14.63
C ILE A 262 -6.09 22.02 -13.75
N GLU A 263 -6.91 22.17 -12.74
CA GLU A 263 -6.76 23.23 -11.74
C GLU A 263 -6.31 22.67 -10.39
N ASP A 264 -6.76 21.45 -10.06
CA ASP A 264 -6.55 20.80 -8.77
C ASP A 264 -6.04 19.36 -8.92
N VAL A 265 -5.35 18.88 -7.89
CA VAL A 265 -4.91 17.49 -7.74
C VAL A 265 -5.23 16.95 -6.34
N ASP A 266 -5.45 15.64 -6.24
CA ASP A 266 -5.70 14.88 -5.00
C ASP A 266 -4.84 13.59 -5.08
N ILE A 267 -3.60 13.66 -4.58
CA ILE A 267 -2.55 12.65 -4.82
C ILE A 267 -2.16 11.98 -3.52
N ALA A 268 -2.42 10.67 -3.41
CA ALA A 268 -1.86 9.84 -2.37
C ALA A 268 -0.51 9.26 -2.78
N GLY A 269 0.41 9.13 -1.83
CA GLY A 269 1.70 8.52 -2.05
C GLY A 269 2.70 8.86 -0.94
N VAL A 270 3.92 8.37 -1.10
CA VAL A 270 4.99 8.55 -0.12
C VAL A 270 5.79 9.82 -0.42
N VAL A 271 6.09 10.60 0.62
CA VAL A 271 6.90 11.82 0.50
C VAL A 271 8.34 11.45 0.20
N THR A 272 8.84 11.89 -0.96
CA THR A 272 10.24 11.75 -1.36
C THR A 272 10.85 13.13 -1.65
N SER A 273 12.19 13.19 -1.73
CA SER A 273 12.95 14.42 -2.04
C SER A 273 12.56 15.64 -1.20
N TYR A 274 12.24 15.45 0.09
CA TYR A 274 11.82 16.56 0.95
C TYR A 274 12.99 17.48 1.30
N ASP A 275 12.91 18.74 0.87
CA ASP A 275 13.77 19.84 1.31
C ASP A 275 12.99 20.70 2.31
N GLU A 276 13.21 20.45 3.61
CA GLU A 276 12.57 21.18 4.71
C GLU A 276 12.80 22.69 4.62
N ALA A 277 13.99 23.13 4.18
CA ALA A 277 14.34 24.54 4.13
C ALA A 277 13.67 25.28 2.97
N ALA A 278 13.49 24.60 1.83
CA ALA A 278 12.75 25.11 0.69
C ALA A 278 11.23 24.90 0.82
N GLY A 279 10.80 23.95 1.65
CA GLY A 279 9.41 23.51 1.74
C GLY A 279 8.94 22.78 0.48
N THR A 280 9.84 22.12 -0.26
CA THR A 280 9.53 21.42 -1.51
C THR A 280 9.72 19.93 -1.35
N PHE A 281 8.89 19.14 -2.02
CA PHE A 281 8.89 17.69 -1.93
C PHE A 281 8.29 17.06 -3.18
N LYS A 282 8.40 15.75 -3.31
CA LYS A 282 7.76 14.95 -4.34
C LYS A 282 6.78 13.97 -3.70
N VAL A 283 5.65 13.76 -4.37
CA VAL A 283 4.76 12.61 -4.16
C VAL A 283 4.47 12.04 -5.54
N ASN A 284 4.81 10.77 -5.73
CA ASN A 284 4.82 10.12 -7.03
C ASN A 284 5.61 10.99 -8.03
N ARG A 285 5.04 11.31 -9.19
CA ARG A 285 5.67 12.15 -10.23
C ARG A 285 5.56 13.67 -10.00
N TYR A 286 4.81 14.12 -8.99
CA TYR A 286 4.45 15.52 -8.81
C TYR A 286 5.42 16.25 -7.87
N ASP A 287 5.93 17.41 -8.31
CA ASP A 287 6.69 18.33 -7.48
C ASP A 287 5.76 19.33 -6.78
N PHE A 288 5.72 19.29 -5.45
CA PHE A 288 4.90 20.14 -4.61
C PHE A 288 5.72 21.14 -3.80
N ALA A 289 5.08 22.24 -3.42
CA ALA A 289 5.57 23.17 -2.41
C ALA A 289 4.53 23.32 -1.28
N LEU A 290 5.01 23.31 -0.04
CA LEU A 290 4.26 23.76 1.13
C LEU A 290 4.32 25.29 1.22
N ASP A 291 3.25 25.90 1.72
CA ASP A 291 3.25 27.32 2.08
C ASP A 291 2.78 27.57 3.52
N GLU A 292 2.47 28.82 3.86
CA GLU A 292 1.98 29.19 5.19
C GLU A 292 0.48 28.89 5.38
N GLU A 293 -0.25 28.63 4.30
CA GLU A 293 -1.68 28.35 4.26
C GLU A 293 -1.98 26.84 4.16
N THR A 294 -1.00 26.00 3.81
CA THR A 294 -1.14 24.53 3.81
C THR A 294 -1.70 24.02 5.14
N ASP A 295 -2.86 23.37 5.07
CA ASP A 295 -3.51 22.71 6.20
C ASP A 295 -2.95 21.31 6.43
N PHE A 296 -2.84 20.89 7.69
CA PHE A 296 -2.37 19.55 8.05
C PHE A 296 -3.46 18.83 8.83
N GLU A 297 -3.93 17.70 8.31
CA GLU A 297 -4.94 16.84 8.94
C GLU A 297 -4.32 15.52 9.40
N ASP A 298 -4.79 15.00 10.54
CA ASP A 298 -4.25 13.79 11.18
C ASP A 298 -2.75 13.80 11.53
N GLY A 299 -2.18 15.01 11.58
CA GLY A 299 -0.83 15.27 12.02
C GLY A 299 -0.55 16.76 12.03
N THR A 300 0.72 17.11 12.12
CA THR A 300 1.19 18.49 12.12
C THR A 300 2.34 18.65 11.14
N ARG A 301 2.68 19.89 10.82
CA ARG A 301 3.88 20.17 10.01
C ARG A 301 5.17 19.56 10.58
N GLU A 302 5.27 19.40 11.91
CA GLU A 302 6.44 18.78 12.54
C GLU A 302 6.54 17.28 12.24
N ASP A 303 5.42 16.64 11.92
CA ASP A 303 5.34 15.24 11.52
C ASP A 303 5.65 15.06 10.02
N PHE A 304 5.71 16.16 9.24
CA PHE A 304 5.98 16.11 7.81
C PHE A 304 7.47 15.89 7.52
N THR A 305 7.88 14.63 7.35
CA THR A 305 9.27 14.23 7.07
C THR A 305 9.38 13.45 5.75
N GLN A 306 10.60 13.02 5.39
CA GLN A 306 10.80 12.04 4.33
C GLN A 306 10.10 10.71 4.69
N ASN A 307 9.66 9.95 3.68
CA ASN A 307 9.11 8.59 3.78
C ASN A 307 7.79 8.44 4.55
N ILE A 308 7.08 9.55 4.80
CA ILE A 308 5.72 9.48 5.35
C ILE A 308 4.70 9.29 4.23
N TRP A 309 3.59 8.65 4.57
CA TRP A 309 2.48 8.46 3.64
C TRP A 309 1.45 9.57 3.80
N VAL A 310 1.10 10.21 2.70
CA VAL A 310 0.22 11.37 2.70
C VAL A 310 -0.77 11.30 1.56
N ASN A 311 -1.89 12.01 1.73
CA ASN A 311 -2.71 12.48 0.63
C ASN A 311 -2.59 14.00 0.51
N ILE A 312 -2.30 14.48 -0.70
CA ILE A 312 -2.04 15.88 -1.00
C ILE A 312 -3.18 16.42 -1.87
N GLU A 313 -3.96 17.34 -1.31
CA GLU A 313 -4.82 18.20 -2.12
C GLU A 313 -4.01 19.46 -2.48
N GLY A 314 -3.90 19.75 -3.77
CA GLY A 314 -3.10 20.88 -4.24
C GLY A 314 -3.66 21.55 -5.49
N SER A 315 -3.26 22.79 -5.72
CA SER A 315 -3.65 23.57 -6.90
C SER A 315 -2.45 24.15 -7.63
N LEU A 316 -2.64 24.44 -8.91
CA LEU A 316 -1.55 24.95 -9.75
C LEU A 316 -1.41 26.48 -9.60
N VAL A 317 -0.29 26.93 -9.03
CA VAL A 317 0.05 28.35 -8.84
C VAL A 317 1.35 28.69 -9.58
N GLU A 318 1.25 29.56 -10.60
CA GLU A 318 2.40 29.96 -11.44
C GLU A 318 3.19 28.77 -12.02
N ASP A 319 2.47 27.78 -12.54
CA ASP A 319 2.99 26.52 -13.11
C ASP A 319 3.71 25.61 -12.08
N LYS A 320 3.32 25.69 -10.79
CA LYS A 320 3.81 24.81 -9.72
C LYS A 320 2.66 24.31 -8.86
N TRP A 321 2.71 23.05 -8.44
CA TRP A 321 1.74 22.53 -7.48
C TRP A 321 2.05 23.06 -6.09
N VAL A 322 1.07 23.71 -5.48
CA VAL A 322 1.11 24.14 -4.09
C VAL A 322 0.15 23.26 -3.31
N ALA A 323 0.64 22.63 -2.24
CA ALA A 323 -0.19 21.81 -1.37
C ALA A 323 -1.10 22.71 -0.54
N GLU A 324 -2.40 22.60 -0.74
CA GLU A 324 -3.42 23.30 0.05
C GLU A 324 -3.72 22.54 1.33
N LYS A 325 -3.68 21.21 1.28
CA LYS A 325 -3.86 20.31 2.41
C LYS A 325 -2.96 19.10 2.30
N VAL A 326 -2.39 18.70 3.44
CA VAL A 326 -1.66 17.46 3.64
C VAL A 326 -2.41 16.64 4.69
N GLU A 327 -2.89 15.47 4.30
CA GLU A 327 -3.51 14.52 5.20
C GLU A 327 -2.54 13.37 5.45
N PHE A 328 -2.18 13.11 6.71
CA PHE A 328 -1.32 11.98 7.07
C PHE A 328 -2.12 10.68 7.06
N LYS A 329 -1.73 9.73 6.21
CA LYS A 329 -2.45 8.46 6.10
C LYS A 329 -1.94 7.47 7.15
N LYS A 330 -2.87 6.94 7.95
CA LYS A 330 -2.58 5.91 8.96
C LYS A 330 -2.56 4.55 8.27
N ARG A 331 -1.37 3.96 8.14
CA ARG A 331 -1.20 2.71 7.39
C ARG A 331 -0.54 1.60 8.22
N ASP A 332 0.13 1.98 9.30
CA ASP A 332 0.71 1.04 10.26
C ASP A 332 -0.38 0.40 11.14
N SER A 333 -1.05 -0.60 10.58
CA SER A 333 -1.81 -1.61 11.33
C SER A 333 -0.90 -2.19 12.41
N ASN A 334 -1.23 -1.99 13.68
CA ASN A 334 -0.52 -2.60 14.81
C ASN A 334 -1.39 -3.60 15.58
N THR A 335 -2.62 -3.81 15.11
CA THR A 335 -3.56 -4.76 15.69
C THR A 335 -4.36 -5.45 14.58
N LYS A 336 -4.54 -6.76 14.72
CA LYS A 336 -5.34 -7.63 13.85
C LYS A 336 -6.29 -8.40 14.75
N THR A 337 -7.59 -8.26 14.52
CA THR A 337 -8.64 -8.87 15.34
C THR A 337 -9.62 -9.61 14.46
N GLU A 338 -9.90 -10.86 14.81
CA GLU A 338 -11.04 -11.59 14.26
C GLU A 338 -12.12 -11.78 15.32
N GLY A 339 -13.38 -11.59 14.93
CA GLY A 339 -14.48 -11.94 15.81
C GLY A 339 -15.84 -11.47 15.35
N THR A 340 -16.85 -11.91 16.09
CA THR A 340 -18.25 -11.65 15.78
C THR A 340 -18.67 -10.26 16.24
N VAL A 341 -19.37 -9.52 15.36
CA VAL A 341 -19.96 -8.22 15.67
C VAL A 341 -21.07 -8.36 16.70
N THR A 342 -20.96 -7.60 17.78
CA THR A 342 -21.93 -7.60 18.90
C THR A 342 -22.84 -6.38 18.91
N SER A 343 -22.40 -5.26 18.33
CA SER A 343 -23.21 -4.06 18.15
C SER A 343 -22.65 -3.18 17.03
N VAL A 344 -23.54 -2.42 16.39
CA VAL A 344 -23.22 -1.41 15.36
C VAL A 344 -23.97 -0.12 15.69
N ASP A 345 -23.29 1.01 15.58
CA ASP A 345 -23.85 2.36 15.66
C ASP A 345 -23.47 3.14 14.39
N ALA A 346 -24.39 3.19 13.43
CA ALA A 346 -24.18 3.84 12.14
C ALA A 346 -24.11 5.37 12.22
N ASP A 347 -24.74 5.98 13.23
CA ASP A 347 -24.66 7.44 13.41
C ASP A 347 -23.26 7.85 13.90
N ALA A 348 -22.60 6.97 14.67
CA ALA A 348 -21.24 7.18 15.18
C ALA A 348 -20.15 6.54 14.31
N GLN A 349 -20.50 5.78 13.26
CA GLN A 349 -19.58 4.95 12.47
C GLN A 349 -18.72 4.03 13.35
N THR A 350 -19.37 3.33 14.29
CA THR A 350 -18.69 2.40 15.20
C THR A 350 -19.33 1.02 15.22
N PHE A 351 -18.51 -0.01 15.47
CA PHE A 351 -18.97 -1.37 15.73
C PHE A 351 -18.12 -2.03 16.83
N VAL A 352 -18.64 -3.11 17.44
CA VAL A 352 -18.00 -3.76 18.58
C VAL A 352 -17.73 -5.23 18.30
N VAL A 353 -16.45 -5.62 18.34
CA VAL A 353 -15.95 -7.00 18.21
C VAL A 353 -15.03 -7.29 19.40
N ASN A 354 -15.18 -8.48 20.01
CA ASN A 354 -14.39 -8.89 21.19
C ASN A 354 -14.40 -7.89 22.37
N GLY A 355 -15.44 -7.06 22.46
CA GLY A 355 -15.56 -5.99 23.46
C GLY A 355 -14.77 -4.72 23.17
N ILE A 356 -14.05 -4.67 22.04
CA ILE A 356 -13.35 -3.50 21.51
C ILE A 356 -14.33 -2.70 20.65
N THR A 357 -14.37 -1.38 20.82
CA THR A 357 -15.13 -0.48 19.95
C THR A 357 -14.21 0.05 18.87
N PHE A 358 -14.49 -0.34 17.63
CA PHE A 358 -13.80 0.13 16.45
C PHE A 358 -14.52 1.35 15.89
N VAL A 359 -13.75 2.36 15.51
CA VAL A 359 -14.21 3.54 14.78
C VAL A 359 -13.79 3.38 13.33
N ALA A 360 -14.73 3.58 12.41
CA ALA A 360 -14.45 3.65 11.00
C ALA A 360 -14.63 5.08 10.49
N ASP A 361 -13.93 5.39 9.41
CA ASP A 361 -13.97 6.66 8.72
C ASP A 361 -13.95 6.43 7.20
N ASP A 362 -13.79 7.52 6.44
CA ASP A 362 -13.80 7.47 4.99
C ASP A 362 -12.58 6.68 4.44
N ASP A 363 -11.47 6.57 5.19
CA ASP A 363 -10.27 5.83 4.78
C ASP A 363 -10.35 4.32 5.07
N THR A 364 -11.35 3.88 5.85
CA THR A 364 -11.53 2.47 6.18
C THR A 364 -11.85 1.65 4.93
N GLN A 365 -11.05 0.62 4.66
CA GLN A 365 -11.25 -0.29 3.53
C GLN A 365 -12.24 -1.41 3.90
N TYR A 366 -13.13 -1.79 2.98
CA TYR A 366 -14.17 -2.79 3.23
C TYR A 366 -14.17 -3.90 2.19
N GLU A 367 -14.01 -5.14 2.61
CA GLU A 367 -14.11 -6.33 1.76
C GLU A 367 -15.12 -7.34 2.29
N ASP A 368 -15.68 -8.12 1.37
CA ASP A 368 -16.48 -9.28 1.70
C ASP A 368 -15.92 -10.52 0.99
N GLU A 369 -15.17 -11.31 1.74
CA GLU A 369 -14.61 -12.60 1.34
C GLU A 369 -15.49 -13.78 1.80
N SER A 370 -16.63 -13.50 2.44
CA SER A 370 -17.62 -14.54 2.75
C SER A 370 -18.27 -15.10 1.49
N GLU A 371 -19.02 -16.19 1.61
CA GLU A 371 -19.83 -16.82 0.56
C GLU A 371 -20.81 -15.84 -0.15
N LEU A 372 -21.05 -14.66 0.42
CA LEU A 372 -21.87 -13.62 -0.21
C LEU A 372 -21.14 -12.86 -1.32
N GLU A 373 -19.81 -12.74 -1.25
CA GLU A 373 -18.95 -12.03 -2.21
C GLU A 373 -19.50 -10.65 -2.61
N GLU A 374 -20.03 -9.88 -1.65
CA GLU A 374 -20.64 -8.58 -1.91
C GLU A 374 -19.57 -7.55 -2.26
N ARG A 375 -19.27 -7.42 -3.56
CA ARG A 375 -18.29 -6.44 -4.10
C ARG A 375 -18.49 -4.99 -3.62
N ARG A 376 -19.70 -4.61 -3.21
CA ARG A 376 -20.05 -3.26 -2.74
C ARG A 376 -20.28 -3.20 -1.24
N PHE A 377 -19.64 -4.09 -0.49
CA PHE A 377 -19.67 -4.12 0.96
C PHE A 377 -19.12 -2.81 1.52
N THR A 378 -19.86 -2.24 2.47
CA THR A 378 -19.54 -0.99 3.16
C THR A 378 -19.88 -1.11 4.63
N PHE A 379 -19.57 -0.07 5.42
CA PHE A 379 -20.02 0.02 6.81
C PHE A 379 -21.52 -0.28 6.99
N ASP A 380 -22.37 0.22 6.09
CA ASP A 380 -23.83 0.07 6.16
C ASP A 380 -24.29 -1.38 6.03
N ASP A 381 -23.44 -2.25 5.50
CA ASP A 381 -23.69 -3.67 5.30
C ASP A 381 -23.23 -4.53 6.49
N ILE A 382 -22.50 -3.94 7.45
CA ILE A 382 -22.07 -4.63 8.67
C ILE A 382 -23.28 -4.85 9.59
N LEU A 383 -23.53 -6.12 9.91
CA LEU A 383 -24.62 -6.54 10.78
C LEU A 383 -24.11 -7.22 12.05
N VAL A 384 -24.94 -7.18 13.10
CA VAL A 384 -24.68 -7.98 14.31
C VAL A 384 -24.70 -9.45 13.94
N ASN A 385 -23.70 -10.18 14.43
CA ASN A 385 -23.34 -11.56 14.12
C ASN A 385 -22.51 -11.77 12.84
N ASP A 386 -22.15 -10.73 12.10
CA ASP A 386 -21.13 -10.88 11.05
C ASP A 386 -19.79 -11.22 11.72
N LEU A 387 -19.02 -12.09 11.09
CA LEU A 387 -17.65 -12.39 11.48
C LEU A 387 -16.73 -11.47 10.67
N LEU A 388 -15.94 -10.67 11.37
CA LEU A 388 -15.04 -9.70 10.75
C LEU A 388 -13.59 -10.00 11.11
N LYS A 389 -12.71 -9.83 10.13
CA LYS A 389 -11.27 -9.69 10.28
C LYS A 389 -10.92 -8.21 10.11
N ILE A 390 -10.27 -7.63 11.12
CA ILE A 390 -10.10 -6.19 11.25
C ILE A 390 -8.63 -5.90 11.48
N ALA A 391 -8.01 -5.16 10.56
CA ALA A 391 -6.73 -4.50 10.78
C ALA A 391 -7.00 -3.09 11.31
N SER A 392 -6.33 -2.72 12.40
CA SER A 392 -6.60 -1.47 13.11
C SER A 392 -5.36 -0.86 13.75
N VAL A 393 -5.49 0.42 14.10
CA VAL A 393 -4.51 1.16 14.88
C VAL A 393 -5.15 1.77 16.12
N GLU A 394 -4.51 1.60 17.27
CA GLU A 394 -4.88 2.33 18.49
C GLU A 394 -4.14 3.68 18.54
N THR A 395 -4.90 4.77 18.56
CA THR A 395 -4.35 6.14 18.66
C THR A 395 -3.94 6.49 20.10
N ASP A 396 -3.16 7.56 20.25
CA ASP A 396 -2.66 8.04 21.56
C ASP A 396 -3.77 8.33 22.60
N ASP A 397 -5.01 8.58 22.14
CA ASP A 397 -6.16 8.82 23.03
C ASP A 397 -6.96 7.55 23.41
N GLY A 398 -6.53 6.39 22.89
CA GLY A 398 -7.14 5.08 23.10
C GLY A 398 -8.27 4.75 22.12
N THR A 399 -8.51 5.57 21.10
CA THR A 399 -9.45 5.24 20.01
C THR A 399 -8.82 4.18 19.12
N VAL A 400 -9.56 3.08 18.88
CA VAL A 400 -9.15 2.01 17.96
C VAL A 400 -9.81 2.27 16.61
N MET A 401 -9.02 2.74 15.65
CA MET A 401 -9.46 3.04 14.28
C MET A 401 -9.31 1.79 13.43
N ALA A 402 -10.39 1.34 12.79
CA ALA A 402 -10.34 0.31 11.77
C ALA A 402 -9.72 0.90 10.51
N LEU A 403 -8.68 0.26 9.97
CA LEU A 403 -8.06 0.64 8.70
C LEU A 403 -8.61 -0.23 7.57
N LYS A 404 -8.93 -1.49 7.88
CA LYS A 404 -9.47 -2.46 6.93
C LYS A 404 -10.37 -3.45 7.65
N VAL A 405 -11.53 -3.72 7.06
CA VAL A 405 -12.58 -4.58 7.59
C VAL A 405 -12.98 -5.57 6.52
N LYS A 406 -12.66 -6.85 6.73
CA LYS A 406 -13.08 -7.96 5.87
C LYS A 406 -14.19 -8.74 6.55
N ARG A 407 -15.31 -8.96 5.86
CA ARG A 407 -16.30 -9.96 6.27
C ARG A 407 -15.87 -11.32 5.74
N ILE A 408 -15.81 -12.31 6.62
CA ILE A 408 -15.31 -13.67 6.34
C ILE A 408 -16.30 -14.71 6.88
N ASP A 409 -16.20 -15.97 6.45
CA ASP A 409 -16.92 -17.08 7.07
C ASP A 409 -16.10 -17.78 8.17
N GLU A 410 -16.74 -18.64 8.97
CA GLU A 410 -16.09 -19.34 10.09
C GLU A 410 -14.91 -20.22 9.64
N ASP A 411 -14.97 -20.76 8.43
CA ASP A 411 -13.93 -21.64 7.87
C ASP A 411 -12.73 -20.85 7.29
N ASP A 412 -12.87 -19.53 7.09
CA ASP A 412 -11.84 -18.64 6.51
C ASP A 412 -11.09 -17.83 7.59
N ARG A 413 -11.11 -18.30 8.83
CA ARG A 413 -10.37 -17.68 9.93
C ARG A 413 -8.91 -18.10 9.82
N ASP A 414 -8.02 -17.13 9.65
CA ASP A 414 -6.57 -17.38 9.59
C ASP A 414 -6.02 -17.93 10.92
N GLY A 415 -6.70 -17.63 12.04
CA GLY A 415 -6.15 -17.97 13.35
C GLY A 415 -5.15 -16.95 13.89
N GLU A 416 -5.03 -15.79 13.24
CA GLU A 416 -4.04 -14.76 13.59
C GLU A 416 -4.64 -13.61 14.43
N ILE A 417 -3.95 -13.21 15.49
CA ILE A 417 -4.30 -12.04 16.31
C ILE A 417 -3.05 -11.21 16.58
N LYS A 418 -3.11 -9.90 16.34
CA LYS A 418 -2.06 -8.94 16.71
C LYS A 418 -2.57 -7.94 17.75
N GLY A 419 -1.77 -7.66 18.76
CA GLY A 419 -1.99 -6.50 19.62
C GLY A 419 -1.35 -6.58 21.00
N LYS A 420 -1.68 -5.60 21.85
CA LYS A 420 -1.13 -5.48 23.20
C LYS A 420 -1.61 -6.60 24.12
N VAL A 421 -0.68 -7.17 24.89
CA VAL A 421 -0.96 -8.15 25.94
C VAL A 421 -1.58 -7.44 27.15
N SER A 422 -2.79 -7.81 27.51
CA SER A 422 -3.53 -7.21 28.64
C SER A 422 -3.46 -8.02 29.94
N GLN A 423 -3.16 -9.32 29.82
CA GLN A 423 -2.97 -10.25 30.93
C GLN A 423 -2.17 -11.45 30.43
N ALA A 424 -1.16 -11.92 31.16
CA ALA A 424 -0.42 -13.14 30.85
C ALA A 424 -0.21 -14.02 32.09
N THR A 425 -0.21 -15.33 31.90
CA THR A 425 0.05 -16.36 32.90
C THR A 425 0.71 -17.57 32.25
N ALA A 426 1.16 -18.55 33.04
CA ALA A 426 1.68 -19.81 32.51
C ALA A 426 0.64 -20.68 31.77
N GLU A 427 -0.65 -20.35 31.83
CA GLU A 427 -1.72 -21.10 31.13
C GLU A 427 -2.20 -20.37 29.86
N GLY A 428 -1.79 -19.12 29.62
CA GLY A 428 -2.31 -18.31 28.53
C GLY A 428 -2.28 -16.82 28.81
N MET A 429 -2.81 -16.05 27.86
CA MET A 429 -2.85 -14.59 27.88
C MET A 429 -4.13 -14.00 27.27
N THR A 430 -4.22 -12.67 27.17
CA THR A 430 -5.31 -11.98 26.49
C THR A 430 -4.76 -10.89 25.58
N VAL A 431 -5.05 -11.02 24.28
CA VAL A 431 -4.59 -10.15 23.19
C VAL A 431 -5.82 -9.68 22.42
N ALA A 432 -5.94 -8.38 22.14
CA ALA A 432 -7.08 -7.80 21.42
C ALA A 432 -8.47 -8.26 21.95
N GLY A 433 -8.60 -8.43 23.28
CA GLY A 433 -9.83 -8.89 23.93
C GLY A 433 -10.13 -10.39 23.77
N VAL A 434 -9.28 -11.15 23.08
CA VAL A 434 -9.39 -12.60 22.88
C VAL A 434 -8.55 -13.34 23.91
N ALA A 435 -9.12 -14.39 24.49
CA ALA A 435 -8.39 -15.29 25.38
C ALA A 435 -7.53 -16.27 24.56
N VAL A 436 -6.23 -16.27 24.82
CA VAL A 436 -5.24 -17.15 24.20
C VAL A 436 -4.83 -18.20 25.21
N THR A 437 -4.86 -19.48 24.82
CA THR A 437 -4.49 -20.63 25.66
C THR A 437 -3.15 -21.18 25.20
N PHE A 438 -2.22 -21.39 26.13
CA PHE A 438 -0.94 -22.04 25.83
C PHE A 438 -1.04 -23.55 26.00
N THR A 439 -0.35 -24.27 25.13
CA THR A 439 -0.16 -25.71 25.22
C THR A 439 1.31 -26.03 25.52
N GLN A 440 1.65 -27.32 25.53
CA GLN A 440 3.04 -27.76 25.63
C GLN A 440 3.80 -27.61 24.30
N ASP A 441 3.06 -27.43 23.21
CA ASP A 441 3.56 -27.34 21.85
C ASP A 441 3.56 -25.87 21.36
N THR A 442 3.12 -24.92 22.21
CA THR A 442 3.19 -23.48 21.88
C THR A 442 4.63 -22.99 21.88
N GLU A 443 5.03 -22.40 20.75
CA GLU A 443 6.32 -21.76 20.54
C GLU A 443 6.25 -20.28 20.88
N PHE A 444 7.37 -19.71 21.35
CA PHE A 444 7.44 -18.32 21.77
C PHE A 444 8.68 -17.68 21.17
N GLU A 445 8.48 -16.58 20.48
CA GLU A 445 9.53 -15.90 19.74
C GLU A 445 9.66 -14.42 20.15
N GLY A 446 10.85 -13.88 19.95
CA GLY A 446 11.14 -12.45 20.04
C GLY A 446 12.30 -12.12 19.11
N ARG A 447 13.50 -11.98 19.66
CA ARG A 447 14.75 -12.04 18.86
C ARG A 447 15.15 -13.51 18.68
N GLY A 448 14.30 -14.29 18.03
CA GLY A 448 14.38 -15.75 18.02
C GLY A 448 13.72 -16.43 19.22
N ASP A 449 13.91 -17.76 19.28
CA ASP A 449 13.24 -18.66 20.18
C ASP A 449 13.45 -18.35 21.67
N MET A 450 12.36 -18.42 22.44
CA MET A 450 12.40 -18.25 23.87
C MET A 450 11.51 -19.22 24.64
N SER A 451 11.90 -19.50 25.90
CA SER A 451 11.05 -20.28 26.78
C SER A 451 9.85 -19.48 27.29
N LEU A 452 8.74 -20.14 27.61
CA LEU A 452 7.59 -19.52 28.29
C LEU A 452 7.99 -18.75 29.57
N GLU A 453 8.98 -19.23 30.34
CA GLU A 453 9.46 -18.51 31.53
C GLU A 453 10.15 -17.19 31.17
N THR A 454 10.91 -17.18 30.08
CA THR A 454 11.55 -15.98 29.52
C THR A 454 10.49 -15.00 29.00
N PHE A 455 9.55 -15.49 28.18
CA PHE A 455 8.44 -14.71 27.65
C PHE A 455 7.64 -14.02 28.76
N LEU A 456 7.20 -14.76 29.79
CA LEU A 456 6.44 -14.18 30.90
C LEU A 456 7.26 -13.15 31.70
N THR A 457 8.58 -13.36 31.83
CA THR A 457 9.46 -12.37 32.46
C THR A 457 9.54 -11.10 31.61
N TYR A 458 9.65 -11.25 30.28
CA TYR A 458 9.66 -10.12 29.35
C TYR A 458 8.37 -9.30 29.43
N ILE A 459 7.20 -9.96 29.45
CA ILE A 459 5.91 -9.30 29.64
C ILE A 459 5.81 -8.57 31.00
N ASP A 460 6.34 -9.14 32.08
CA ASP A 460 6.32 -8.53 33.41
C ASP A 460 7.27 -7.32 33.53
N GLU A 461 8.36 -7.30 32.76
CA GLU A 461 9.39 -6.25 32.79
C GLU A 461 9.11 -5.07 31.85
N ASN A 462 8.30 -5.29 30.80
CA ASN A 462 7.99 -4.28 29.80
C ASN A 462 6.50 -3.87 29.84
N GLU A 463 6.24 -2.56 29.78
CA GLU A 463 4.87 -2.07 29.70
C GLU A 463 4.36 -2.15 28.25
N ALA A 464 3.10 -2.55 28.06
CA ALA A 464 2.40 -2.52 26.77
C ALA A 464 3.04 -3.35 25.63
N VAL A 465 3.61 -4.53 25.94
CA VAL A 465 4.13 -5.45 24.93
C VAL A 465 3.05 -5.85 23.93
N SER A 466 3.35 -5.71 22.64
CA SER A 466 2.54 -6.21 21.53
C SER A 466 3.05 -7.55 21.06
N VAL A 467 2.14 -8.44 20.69
CA VAL A 467 2.44 -9.78 20.18
C VAL A 467 1.61 -10.07 18.93
N LYS A 468 2.14 -10.92 18.04
CA LYS A 468 1.40 -11.68 17.03
C LYS A 468 1.21 -13.09 17.60
N VAL A 469 0.00 -13.63 17.44
CA VAL A 469 -0.36 -14.98 17.88
C VAL A 469 -0.98 -15.69 16.72
N GLU A 470 -0.47 -16.88 16.42
CA GLU A 470 -1.05 -17.80 15.45
C GLU A 470 -1.57 -19.04 16.17
N GLY A 471 -2.67 -19.59 15.65
CA GLY A 471 -3.14 -20.92 16.02
C GLY A 471 -4.61 -21.15 15.77
N ASP A 472 -5.16 -22.17 16.42
CA ASP A 472 -6.52 -22.63 16.14
C ASP A 472 -7.58 -22.02 17.07
N TYR A 473 -8.70 -21.57 16.49
CA TYR A 473 -9.85 -21.15 17.28
C TYR A 473 -10.61 -22.32 17.90
N SER A 474 -10.80 -22.25 19.22
CA SER A 474 -11.74 -23.06 19.98
C SER A 474 -12.84 -22.18 20.56
N ASP A 475 -14.02 -22.19 19.90
CA ASP A 475 -15.12 -21.26 20.14
C ASP A 475 -14.66 -19.78 20.02
N THR A 476 -14.57 -19.05 21.14
CA THR A 476 -14.15 -17.64 21.20
C THR A 476 -12.75 -17.45 21.78
N SER A 477 -12.00 -18.55 21.96
CA SER A 477 -10.61 -18.53 22.42
C SER A 477 -9.69 -19.08 21.35
N LEU A 478 -8.46 -18.57 21.31
CA LEU A 478 -7.41 -19.07 20.43
C LEU A 478 -6.52 -20.04 21.22
N VAL A 479 -6.21 -21.21 20.67
CA VAL A 479 -5.17 -22.10 21.17
C VAL A 479 -3.93 -21.77 20.38
N ALA A 480 -2.91 -21.24 21.03
CA ALA A 480 -1.72 -20.75 20.33
C ALA A 480 -0.81 -21.91 19.92
N ASP A 481 -0.40 -21.88 18.66
CA ASP A 481 0.72 -22.66 18.14
C ASP A 481 2.00 -21.82 18.27
N GLU A 482 1.94 -20.52 17.97
CA GLU A 482 3.07 -19.60 18.09
C GLU A 482 2.68 -18.27 18.75
N VAL A 483 3.61 -17.66 19.50
CA VAL A 483 3.49 -16.32 20.07
C VAL A 483 4.77 -15.53 19.81
N LYS A 484 4.72 -14.57 18.89
CA LYS A 484 5.84 -13.70 18.53
C LYS A 484 5.72 -12.33 19.19
N VAL A 485 6.77 -11.88 19.86
CA VAL A 485 6.87 -10.50 20.35
C VAL A 485 7.12 -9.57 19.17
N MET A 486 6.24 -8.60 18.98
CA MET A 486 6.39 -7.61 17.91
C MET A 486 7.36 -6.51 18.36
N PRO A 487 8.30 -6.08 17.50
CA PRO A 487 9.16 -4.95 17.80
C PRO A 487 8.31 -3.69 18.03
N ASP A 488 8.69 -2.86 19.00
CA ASP A 488 8.05 -1.57 19.23
C ASP A 488 8.44 -0.63 18.08
N LYS A 489 7.63 -0.62 17.01
CA LYS A 489 7.78 0.33 15.91
C LYS A 489 7.45 1.73 16.45
N GLY A 490 8.44 2.37 17.07
CA GLY A 490 8.38 3.78 17.43
C GLY A 490 7.95 4.60 16.20
N LYS A 491 7.14 5.65 16.42
CA LYS A 491 6.59 6.54 15.37
C LYS A 491 7.58 6.72 14.20
N PRO A 492 7.16 6.55 12.94
CA PRO A 492 8.02 6.84 11.80
C PRO A 492 8.42 8.32 11.90
N GLY A 493 9.72 8.60 11.86
CA GLY A 493 10.25 9.96 11.91
C GLY A 493 10.84 10.39 13.25
N LYS A 494 11.88 9.70 13.73
CA LYS A 494 13.00 10.38 14.41
C LYS A 494 14.33 9.83 13.93
N GLY A 495 14.83 10.42 12.85
CA GLY A 495 16.27 10.48 12.61
C GLY A 495 16.94 11.01 13.88
N ASN A 496 17.81 10.18 14.46
CA ASN A 496 18.53 10.45 15.69
C ASN A 496 19.51 11.63 15.50
N GLU A 497 19.09 12.84 15.87
CA GLU A 497 20.01 13.92 16.23
C GLU A 497 19.75 14.39 17.67
N GLY A 498 20.31 13.68 18.65
CA GLY A 498 20.10 14.05 20.05
C GLY A 498 21.06 13.41 21.04
N ASN A 499 22.32 13.84 21.01
CA ASN A 499 23.38 13.55 21.99
C ASN A 499 22.88 13.53 23.46
N GLY A 500 22.61 12.34 23.99
CA GLY A 500 22.24 12.06 25.37
C GLY A 500 22.83 10.70 25.78
N GLU A 501 23.69 10.73 26.78
CA GLU A 501 24.31 9.53 27.38
C GLU A 501 23.26 8.76 28.19
N ASP A 502 22.46 7.92 27.53
CA ASP A 502 21.76 6.81 28.16
C ASP A 502 22.15 5.54 27.39
N GLU A 503 22.92 4.66 28.04
CA GLU A 503 23.38 3.36 27.55
C GLU A 503 22.22 2.35 27.60
N ASP A 504 21.17 2.59 26.84
CA ASP A 504 20.24 1.54 26.45
C ASP A 504 20.70 1.09 25.06
N ASP A 505 21.21 -0.14 24.98
CA ASP A 505 21.67 -0.78 23.75
C ASP A 505 20.48 -0.90 22.78
N ASP A 506 20.24 0.14 21.97
CA ASP A 506 19.57 0.05 20.67
C ASP A 506 20.45 -0.81 19.75
N ALA A 507 20.47 -2.12 20.01
CA ALA A 507 21.02 -3.10 19.07
C ALA A 507 20.04 -3.17 17.90
N GLU A 508 20.48 -2.68 16.74
CA GLU A 508 19.81 -2.85 15.46
C GLU A 508 19.43 -4.33 15.26
N ASP A 509 18.24 -4.62 14.74
CA ASP A 509 17.82 -5.99 14.43
C ASP A 509 18.83 -6.61 13.47
N THR A 510 19.65 -7.52 13.99
CA THR A 510 20.66 -8.24 13.21
C THR A 510 20.13 -9.57 12.68
N GLU A 511 18.88 -9.95 12.93
CA GLU A 511 18.34 -11.22 12.43
C GLU A 511 17.92 -11.07 10.95
N VAL A 512 18.20 -12.09 10.17
CA VAL A 512 17.89 -12.17 8.73
C VAL A 512 17.25 -13.52 8.48
N SER A 513 16.04 -13.52 7.90
CA SER A 513 15.33 -14.71 7.42
C SER A 513 14.87 -14.43 5.98
N VAL A 514 15.51 -15.10 5.03
CA VAL A 514 15.37 -14.81 3.60
C VAL A 514 15.33 -16.10 2.79
N GLU A 515 14.35 -16.17 1.90
CA GLU A 515 14.31 -17.12 0.77
C GLU A 515 14.78 -16.38 -0.49
N GLY A 516 15.73 -16.95 -1.25
CA GLY A 516 16.19 -16.28 -2.45
C GLY A 516 17.06 -17.13 -3.37
N GLN A 517 17.25 -16.66 -4.60
CA GLN A 517 18.10 -17.34 -5.56
C GLN A 517 19.60 -17.10 -5.29
N VAL A 518 20.41 -18.14 -5.47
CA VAL A 518 21.87 -18.06 -5.39
C VAL A 518 22.41 -17.23 -6.56
N GLU A 519 23.00 -16.07 -6.25
CA GLU A 519 23.64 -15.18 -7.21
C GLU A 519 25.08 -15.59 -7.52
N ALA A 520 25.83 -15.99 -6.49
CA ALA A 520 27.23 -16.36 -6.60
C ALA A 520 27.66 -17.38 -5.54
N ILE A 521 28.58 -18.26 -5.92
CA ILE A 521 29.17 -19.26 -5.01
C ILE A 521 30.69 -19.07 -5.01
N SER A 522 31.27 -19.00 -3.81
CA SER A 522 32.72 -18.95 -3.59
C SER A 522 33.21 -20.21 -2.85
N GLU A 523 34.52 -20.32 -2.60
CA GLU A 523 35.05 -21.46 -1.82
C GLU A 523 34.56 -21.47 -0.36
N THR A 524 34.10 -20.34 0.17
CA THR A 524 33.80 -20.17 1.60
C THR A 524 32.53 -19.39 1.90
N SER A 525 31.76 -19.00 0.89
CA SER A 525 30.53 -18.23 1.06
C SER A 525 29.62 -18.38 -0.15
N VAL A 526 28.34 -18.12 0.08
CA VAL A 526 27.29 -18.04 -0.96
C VAL A 526 26.73 -16.62 -0.93
N THR A 527 26.31 -16.11 -2.07
CA THR A 527 25.57 -14.85 -2.16
C THR A 527 24.15 -15.14 -2.58
N VAL A 528 23.18 -14.74 -1.74
CA VAL A 528 21.73 -14.89 -1.95
C VAL A 528 21.11 -13.53 -1.65
N SER A 529 20.35 -12.98 -2.59
CA SER A 529 19.66 -11.69 -2.41
C SER A 529 20.58 -10.55 -1.93
N GLY A 530 21.79 -10.46 -2.48
CA GLY A 530 22.83 -9.53 -2.04
C GLY A 530 23.52 -9.84 -0.70
N TYR A 531 23.00 -10.75 0.12
CA TYR A 531 23.61 -11.17 1.38
C TYR A 531 24.77 -12.13 1.14
N GLN A 532 25.91 -11.88 1.81
CA GLN A 532 27.00 -12.84 1.86
C GLN A 532 26.79 -13.81 3.02
N LEU A 533 26.47 -15.06 2.71
CA LEU A 533 26.23 -16.13 3.67
C LEU A 533 27.54 -16.79 4.08
N LEU A 534 27.79 -16.83 5.39
CA LEU A 534 28.94 -17.46 6.02
C LEU A 534 28.46 -18.66 6.84
N PHE A 535 28.95 -19.84 6.48
CA PHE A 535 28.56 -21.11 7.10
C PHE A 535 29.66 -21.60 8.04
N ASP A 536 29.28 -22.17 9.19
CA ASP A 536 30.22 -22.77 10.12
C ASP A 536 29.78 -24.16 10.63
N GLU A 537 30.49 -24.71 11.62
CA GLU A 537 30.22 -26.06 12.13
C GLU A 537 28.93 -26.18 12.98
N ASN A 538 28.29 -25.04 13.28
CA ASN A 538 27.04 -24.94 14.02
C ASN A 538 25.84 -24.63 13.11
N SER A 539 26.06 -24.33 11.82
CA SER A 539 24.96 -24.14 10.87
C SER A 539 24.19 -25.45 10.70
N GLU A 540 22.88 -25.42 10.90
CA GLU A 540 21.95 -26.51 10.60
C GLU A 540 21.56 -26.40 9.12
N LEU A 541 21.79 -27.46 8.33
CA LEU A 541 21.74 -27.36 6.87
C LEU A 541 20.99 -28.55 6.27
N GLU A 542 20.01 -28.29 5.43
CA GLU A 542 19.19 -29.31 4.77
C GLU A 542 19.31 -29.25 3.24
N VAL A 543 19.33 -30.41 2.60
CA VAL A 543 19.18 -30.56 1.14
C VAL A 543 18.14 -31.65 0.88
N ASP A 544 17.08 -31.33 0.13
CA ASP A 544 15.95 -32.22 -0.13
C ASP A 544 15.32 -32.80 1.17
N GLY A 545 15.24 -31.97 2.21
CA GLY A 545 14.80 -32.34 3.56
C GLY A 545 15.69 -33.34 4.32
N GLU A 546 16.96 -33.51 3.92
CA GLU A 546 17.96 -34.28 4.67
C GLU A 546 19.08 -33.39 5.25
N ASP A 547 19.36 -33.54 6.55
CA ASP A 547 20.52 -32.93 7.23
C ASP A 547 21.85 -33.23 6.51
N VAL A 548 22.58 -32.19 6.14
CA VAL A 548 23.87 -32.27 5.45
C VAL A 548 24.99 -31.49 6.15
N SER A 549 26.23 -31.75 5.74
CA SER A 549 27.37 -30.93 6.17
C SER A 549 27.53 -29.70 5.29
N VAL A 550 28.19 -28.64 5.79
CA VAL A 550 28.57 -27.45 4.99
C VAL A 550 29.23 -27.82 3.65
N GLU A 551 30.13 -28.81 3.62
CA GLU A 551 30.78 -29.25 2.37
C GLU A 551 29.78 -29.85 1.37
N THR A 552 28.76 -30.55 1.88
CA THR A 552 27.71 -31.16 1.07
C THR A 552 26.69 -30.13 0.60
N PHE A 553 26.24 -29.24 1.48
CA PHE A 553 25.34 -28.14 1.15
C PHE A 553 25.92 -27.25 0.05
N LEU A 554 27.15 -26.73 0.25
CA LEU A 554 27.83 -25.90 -0.76
C LEU A 554 28.09 -26.62 -2.09
N ALA A 555 28.16 -27.95 -2.09
CA ALA A 555 28.36 -28.75 -3.29
C ALA A 555 27.04 -29.06 -4.04
N ALA A 556 25.89 -28.92 -3.36
CA ALA A 556 24.56 -29.05 -3.95
C ALA A 556 24.12 -27.77 -4.65
N LEU A 557 24.56 -26.60 -4.16
CA LEU A 557 24.18 -25.31 -4.72
C LEU A 557 24.72 -25.06 -6.13
N GLU A 558 23.87 -24.44 -6.96
CA GLU A 558 24.24 -23.81 -8.21
C GLU A 558 23.63 -22.41 -8.34
N THR A 559 24.17 -21.57 -9.22
CA THR A 559 23.59 -20.24 -9.46
C THR A 559 22.16 -20.37 -9.98
N GLY A 560 21.22 -19.76 -9.27
CA GLY A 560 19.78 -19.86 -9.50
C GLY A 560 19.03 -20.84 -8.63
N ALA A 561 19.72 -21.72 -7.89
CA ALA A 561 19.07 -22.52 -6.86
C ALA A 561 18.44 -21.61 -5.81
N VAL A 562 17.25 -21.97 -5.33
CA VAL A 562 16.59 -21.27 -4.22
C VAL A 562 17.17 -21.78 -2.91
N VAL A 563 17.50 -20.85 -2.02
CA VAL A 563 17.97 -21.12 -0.67
C VAL A 563 17.12 -20.30 0.29
N GLU A 564 16.52 -20.98 1.25
CA GLU A 564 15.96 -20.36 2.45
C GLU A 564 17.04 -20.39 3.54
N PHE A 565 17.25 -19.28 4.24
CA PHE A 565 18.24 -19.22 5.31
C PHE A 565 17.82 -18.26 6.41
N GLU A 566 18.28 -18.60 7.61
CA GLU A 566 18.19 -17.76 8.80
C GLU A 566 19.57 -17.53 9.41
N GLY A 567 19.78 -16.36 9.98
CA GLY A 567 20.99 -16.10 10.75
C GLY A 567 21.18 -14.67 11.20
N THR A 568 22.39 -14.40 11.70
CA THR A 568 22.73 -13.11 12.30
C THR A 568 23.64 -12.28 11.38
N LEU A 569 23.21 -11.07 11.01
CA LEU A 569 23.96 -10.03 10.34
C LEU A 569 25.14 -9.57 11.19
N THR A 570 26.33 -9.69 10.61
CA THR A 570 27.59 -9.23 11.19
C THR A 570 27.79 -7.73 11.00
N GLU A 571 28.65 -7.10 11.80
CA GLU A 571 29.06 -5.69 11.61
C GLU A 571 29.65 -5.39 10.21
N GLU A 572 30.08 -6.43 9.49
CA GLU A 572 30.66 -6.34 8.15
C GLU A 572 29.61 -6.54 7.03
N GLY A 573 28.33 -6.74 7.38
CA GLY A 573 27.20 -6.90 6.45
C GLY A 573 27.02 -8.30 5.86
N ALA A 574 27.78 -9.28 6.36
CA ALA A 574 27.59 -10.70 6.02
C ALA A 574 26.66 -11.38 7.03
N VAL A 575 25.97 -12.44 6.64
CA VAL A 575 25.10 -13.24 7.53
C VAL A 575 25.88 -14.45 8.02
N LEU A 576 25.99 -14.61 9.33
CA LEU A 576 26.41 -15.88 9.92
C LEU A 576 25.19 -16.80 9.96
N VAL A 577 25.19 -17.82 9.11
CA VAL A 577 24.04 -18.72 8.91
C VAL A 577 23.87 -19.62 10.12
N GLU A 578 22.68 -19.58 10.69
CA GLU A 578 22.22 -20.47 11.76
C GLU A 578 21.52 -21.67 11.14
N GLU A 579 20.59 -21.44 10.21
CA GLU A 579 19.87 -22.47 9.46
C GLU A 579 19.85 -22.15 7.97
N ALA A 580 19.97 -23.15 7.10
CA ALA A 580 19.67 -22.97 5.67
C ALA A 580 19.25 -24.25 4.98
N GLU A 581 18.28 -24.15 4.09
CA GLU A 581 17.77 -25.24 3.30
C GLU A 581 17.73 -24.92 1.81
N THR A 582 17.78 -25.97 1.00
CA THR A 582 17.70 -25.87 -0.46
C THR A 582 17.13 -27.17 -1.02
N GLU A 583 16.25 -27.04 -1.99
CA GLU A 583 15.74 -28.18 -2.76
C GLU A 583 16.53 -28.29 -4.06
N THR A 584 17.02 -29.48 -4.38
CA THR A 584 17.59 -29.76 -5.70
C THR A 584 16.48 -30.24 -6.62
N ASP A 585 16.37 -29.65 -7.81
CA ASP A 585 15.43 -30.13 -8.82
C ASP A 585 15.64 -31.65 -9.04
N GLU A 586 14.72 -32.49 -8.56
CA GLU A 586 14.68 -33.88 -8.98
C GLU A 586 14.52 -33.86 -10.50
N ASP A 587 15.56 -34.33 -11.22
CA ASP A 587 15.57 -34.55 -12.66
C ASP A 587 14.15 -34.79 -13.18
N THR A 588 13.59 -33.82 -13.92
CA THR A 588 12.45 -34.08 -14.82
C THR A 588 12.91 -34.93 -16.01
N GLU A 589 13.59 -36.05 -15.73
CA GLU A 589 13.63 -37.21 -16.61
C GLU A 589 12.41 -38.10 -16.29
N GLU A 590 11.22 -37.79 -16.82
CA GLU A 590 10.30 -38.83 -17.33
C GLU A 590 9.10 -38.28 -18.16
N GLU A 591 9.19 -38.57 -19.47
CA GLU A 591 8.20 -38.64 -20.59
C GLU A 591 7.78 -37.40 -21.41
#